data_AF-A0AAQ3RNV9-F1
#
_entry.id   AF-A0AAQ3RNV9-F1
#
_cell.length_a   1.000
_cell.length_b   1.000
_cell.length_c   1.000
_cell.angle_alpha   90.00
_cell.angle_beta   90.00
_cell.angle_gamma   90.00
#
_symmetry.space_group_name_H-M   'P 1'
#
loop_
_entity.id
_entity.type
_entity.pdbx_description
1 polymer ?
#
loop_
_entity_poly.entity_id
_entity_poly.type
_entity_poly.pdbx_seq_one_letter_code
_entity_poly.pdbx_strand_id
1 'polypeptide(L)'
;MWLNYWTVWKFALYDYPGGINLFRNHLRVVMKEGSILPPADMQVIYCEQTEAEKDFYGALFKRSKVKFDQFVEQGRVLHNYASILELLLRLRQCCDHPFLVMSRGDTQDFADLNKLAKRFLRGTYNASDGEVKEAPSRAYVQEVVEELRKREQGECPICLEAFEDAVLTPCAHRLCRECLLASLRNATSGLCPVCSTFLMNVGHGTYCLIYRKAVNRQDLITAPTENRFQVDIEKNWVESCKVTALLNELQNLRSSGSKSIVFSQWTAFLDLLQIPFARNNISFVRLDGTLNLQQREKVIKQFSEDSTTKVLLMSLKAGGVGINLTAASNAFVMDPWWNPAVEEQAVMRIHRIGQTKKVAIKRFIVKETVEERMEAVQARKQRMISGALTDQEVRSARIEELKMLFT
;
A
#
# COMPACT_ATOMS: atom_id res chain seq x y z
N MET A 1 27.49 10.31 26.80
CA MET A 1 27.44 11.58 26.03
C MET A 1 26.92 11.43 24.58
N TRP A 2 26.55 10.23 24.11
CA TRP A 2 26.02 9.98 22.75
C TRP A 2 24.50 9.69 22.69
N LEU A 3 23.77 9.79 23.81
CA LEU A 3 22.31 9.61 23.86
C LEU A 3 21.50 10.91 23.75
N ASN A 4 22.13 12.08 23.76
CA ASN A 4 21.41 13.37 23.78
C ASN A 4 21.26 14.06 22.41
N TYR A 5 21.83 13.53 21.33
CA TYR A 5 21.63 14.07 19.98
C TYR A 5 20.33 13.60 19.31
N TRP A 6 19.78 12.46 19.75
CA TRP A 6 18.57 11.88 19.16
C TRP A 6 17.29 12.59 19.63
N THR A 7 17.29 13.10 20.86
CA THR A 7 16.16 13.85 21.46
C THR A 7 16.06 15.27 20.91
N VAL A 8 17.19 15.92 20.61
CA VAL A 8 17.24 17.27 20.03
C VAL A 8 16.74 17.28 18.58
N TRP A 9 17.03 16.22 17.80
CA TRP A 9 16.51 16.09 16.43
C TRP A 9 15.02 15.75 16.35
N LYS A 10 14.47 15.11 17.38
CA LYS A 10 13.02 14.88 17.49
C LYS A 10 12.25 16.19 17.74
N PHE A 11 12.88 17.15 18.41
CA PHE A 11 12.32 18.49 18.65
C PHE A 11 12.43 19.42 17.43
N ALA A 12 13.55 19.39 16.71
CA ALA A 12 13.77 20.28 15.55
C ALA A 12 12.86 19.99 14.34
N LEU A 13 12.36 18.75 14.20
CA LEU A 13 11.50 18.34 13.08
C LEU A 13 9.99 18.41 13.39
N TYR A 14 9.59 18.59 14.66
CA TYR A 14 8.18 18.68 15.05
C TYR A 14 7.70 20.10 15.37
N ASP A 15 8.61 21.02 15.77
CA ASP A 15 8.20 22.32 16.36
C ASP A 15 8.73 23.60 15.67
N TYR A 16 9.30 23.54 14.45
CA TYR A 16 9.81 24.75 13.77
C TYR A 16 9.06 25.11 12.47
N PRO A 17 8.40 26.30 12.40
CA PRO A 17 7.66 26.78 11.25
C PRO A 17 8.60 27.41 10.21
N GLY A 18 9.56 26.62 9.72
CA GLY A 18 10.64 27.13 8.88
C GLY A 18 11.54 26.07 8.25
N GLY A 19 11.06 24.84 8.04
CA GLY A 19 11.84 23.75 7.42
C GLY A 19 12.56 24.17 6.13
N ILE A 20 11.97 25.06 5.33
CA ILE A 20 12.56 25.62 4.09
C ILE A 20 13.75 26.57 4.37
N ASN A 21 13.70 27.38 5.43
CA ASN A 21 14.77 28.34 5.76
C ASN A 21 15.86 27.76 6.67
N LEU A 22 15.53 26.74 7.48
CA LEU A 22 16.52 25.95 8.22
C LEU A 22 17.33 25.04 7.28
N PHE A 23 16.73 24.52 6.20
CA PHE A 23 17.46 23.78 5.15
C PHE A 23 18.56 24.64 4.50
N ARG A 24 18.26 25.93 4.27
CA ARG A 24 19.19 26.87 3.63
C ARG A 24 20.29 27.37 4.57
N ASN A 25 20.00 27.50 5.86
CA ASN A 25 20.93 28.03 6.85
C ASN A 25 21.76 26.96 7.59
N HIS A 26 21.25 25.74 7.81
CA HIS A 26 21.99 24.72 8.55
C HIS A 26 23.08 24.01 7.70
N LEU A 27 22.87 23.88 6.39
CA LEU A 27 23.93 23.47 5.45
C LEU A 27 25.09 24.48 5.37
N ARG A 28 24.86 25.74 5.77
CA ARG A 28 25.88 26.80 5.73
C ARG A 28 26.83 26.78 6.93
N VAL A 29 26.46 26.16 8.05
CA VAL A 29 27.18 26.30 9.32
C VAL A 29 28.17 25.15 9.59
N VAL A 30 28.15 24.06 8.80
CA VAL A 30 29.06 22.90 8.98
C VAL A 30 29.84 22.55 7.71
N MET A 31 30.22 23.56 6.89
CA MET A 31 31.09 23.33 5.74
C MET A 31 32.39 24.12 5.90
N LYS A 32 33.34 23.54 6.64
CA LYS A 32 34.76 23.83 6.46
C LYS A 32 35.28 22.93 5.33
N GLU A 33 35.79 23.58 4.28
CA GLU A 33 36.63 23.05 3.20
C GLU A 33 36.05 21.90 2.33
N GLY A 34 35.46 22.28 1.19
CA GLY A 34 35.59 21.48 -0.04
C GLY A 34 34.38 20.71 -0.59
N SER A 35 33.21 20.69 0.06
CA SER A 35 32.05 19.91 -0.43
C SER A 35 30.73 20.68 -0.43
N ILE A 36 30.59 21.61 -1.37
CA ILE A 36 29.32 22.32 -1.60
C ILE A 36 28.34 21.34 -2.24
N LEU A 37 27.28 20.98 -1.51
CA LEU A 37 26.19 20.18 -2.06
C LEU A 37 25.46 20.97 -3.18
N PRO A 38 25.31 20.42 -4.40
CA PRO A 38 24.57 21.11 -5.45
C PRO A 38 23.14 21.46 -5.02
N PRO A 39 22.51 22.49 -5.59
CA PRO A 39 21.15 22.85 -5.23
C PRO A 39 20.16 21.73 -5.56
N ALA A 40 19.10 21.62 -4.74
CA ALA A 40 17.92 20.83 -5.05
C ALA A 40 16.77 21.78 -5.42
N ASP A 41 16.04 21.41 -6.46
CA ASP A 41 14.88 22.14 -6.96
C ASP A 41 13.63 21.29 -6.74
N MET A 42 12.59 21.85 -6.12
CA MET A 42 11.36 21.13 -5.81
C MET A 42 10.20 21.78 -6.54
N GLN A 43 9.49 20.99 -7.33
CA GLN A 43 8.34 21.42 -8.13
C GLN A 43 7.14 20.52 -7.84
N VAL A 44 5.95 21.12 -7.73
CA VAL A 44 4.69 20.38 -7.74
C VAL A 44 4.18 20.31 -9.19
N ILE A 45 3.85 19.12 -9.65
CA ILE A 45 3.24 18.84 -10.95
C ILE A 45 1.78 18.52 -10.71
N TYR A 46 0.91 19.46 -11.06
CA TYR A 46 -0.53 19.26 -10.99
C TYR A 46 -1.01 18.47 -12.20
N CYS A 47 -1.63 17.32 -11.94
CA CYS A 47 -2.19 16.43 -12.95
C CYS A 47 -3.68 16.72 -13.12
N GLU A 48 -4.13 16.77 -14.37
CA GLU A 48 -5.54 16.90 -14.71
C GLU A 48 -6.07 15.54 -15.15
N GLN A 49 -7.16 15.11 -14.49
CA GLN A 49 -7.80 13.83 -14.79
C GLN A 49 -8.48 13.87 -16.16
N THR A 50 -8.46 12.73 -16.83
CA THR A 50 -9.38 12.48 -17.96
C THR A 50 -10.83 12.41 -17.47
N GLU A 51 -11.79 12.58 -18.38
CA GLU A 51 -13.22 12.50 -18.02
C GLU A 51 -13.59 11.13 -17.40
N ALA A 52 -13.04 10.03 -17.92
CA ALA A 52 -13.26 8.70 -17.34
C ALA A 52 -12.69 8.56 -15.92
N GLU A 53 -11.52 9.15 -15.65
CA GLU A 53 -10.96 9.19 -14.30
C GLU A 53 -11.81 10.06 -13.36
N LYS A 54 -12.31 11.22 -13.83
CA LYS A 54 -13.18 12.10 -13.05
C LYS A 54 -14.49 11.42 -12.69
N ASP A 55 -15.11 10.72 -13.65
CA ASP A 55 -16.35 9.99 -13.41
C ASP A 55 -16.16 8.89 -12.36
N PHE A 56 -15.11 8.09 -12.49
CA PHE A 56 -14.80 7.02 -11.55
C PHE A 56 -14.47 7.59 -10.16
N TYR A 57 -13.63 8.62 -10.08
CA TYR A 57 -13.28 9.29 -8.83
C TYR A 57 -14.51 9.94 -8.18
N GLY A 58 -15.33 10.65 -8.95
CA GLY A 58 -16.55 11.31 -8.49
C GLY A 58 -17.56 10.33 -7.90
N ALA A 59 -17.76 9.18 -8.54
CA ALA A 59 -18.60 8.11 -8.00
C ALA A 59 -18.06 7.56 -6.67
N LEU A 60 -16.75 7.29 -6.59
CA LEU A 60 -16.09 6.80 -5.39
C LEU A 60 -16.13 7.83 -4.26
N PHE A 61 -15.89 9.11 -4.58
CA PHE A 61 -15.94 10.23 -3.65
C PHE A 61 -17.34 10.44 -3.11
N LYS A 62 -18.37 10.49 -3.96
CA LYS A 62 -19.76 10.61 -3.54
C LYS A 62 -20.16 9.50 -2.57
N ARG A 63 -19.83 8.25 -2.88
CA ARG A 63 -20.11 7.10 -2.01
C ARG A 63 -19.37 7.22 -0.67
N SER A 64 -18.12 7.64 -0.69
CA SER A 64 -17.29 7.81 0.50
C SER A 64 -17.79 8.96 1.37
N LYS A 65 -18.19 10.07 0.76
CA LYS A 65 -18.75 11.25 1.41
C LYS A 65 -20.07 10.93 2.12
N VAL A 66 -21.00 10.22 1.49
CA VAL A 66 -22.26 9.81 2.14
C VAL A 66 -21.98 9.00 3.42
N LYS A 67 -21.02 8.07 3.39
CA LYS A 67 -20.63 7.30 4.59
C LYS A 67 -19.98 8.19 5.65
N PHE A 68 -19.12 9.12 5.25
CA PHE A 68 -18.48 10.04 6.17
C PHE A 68 -19.50 10.97 6.85
N ASP A 69 -20.42 11.55 6.07
CA ASP A 69 -21.46 12.46 6.56
C ASP A 69 -22.38 11.73 7.57
N GLN A 70 -22.71 10.46 7.34
CA GLN A 70 -23.40 9.62 8.35
C GLN A 70 -22.64 9.53 9.68
N PHE A 71 -21.30 9.38 9.66
CA PHE A 71 -20.51 9.37 10.89
C PHE A 71 -20.48 10.73 11.58
N VAL A 72 -20.53 11.82 10.81
CA VAL A 72 -20.61 13.19 11.33
C VAL A 72 -21.96 13.43 12.02
N GLU A 73 -23.07 13.10 11.36
CA GLU A 73 -24.43 13.23 11.90
C GLU A 73 -24.62 12.44 13.19
N GLN A 74 -24.03 11.25 13.29
CA GLN A 74 -24.07 10.41 14.49
C GLN A 74 -23.14 10.90 15.62
N GLY A 75 -22.28 11.89 15.37
CA GLY A 75 -21.25 12.31 16.33
C GLY A 75 -20.17 11.25 16.58
N ARG A 76 -19.99 10.29 15.66
CA ARG A 76 -19.13 9.09 15.82
C ARG A 76 -17.92 9.07 14.90
N VAL A 77 -17.47 10.22 14.41
CA VAL A 77 -16.31 10.35 13.51
C VAL A 77 -15.06 9.67 14.08
N LEU A 78 -14.64 10.03 15.30
CA LEU A 78 -13.43 9.47 15.92
C LEU A 78 -13.57 7.97 16.29
N HIS A 79 -14.79 7.50 16.54
CA HIS A 79 -15.07 6.07 16.79
C HIS A 79 -14.91 5.24 15.52
N ASN A 80 -15.19 5.83 14.35
CA ASN A 80 -15.09 5.20 13.03
C ASN A 80 -13.80 5.59 12.29
N TYR A 81 -12.77 6.03 13.01
CA TYR A 81 -11.55 6.57 12.40
C TYR A 81 -10.90 5.60 11.42
N ALA A 82 -10.82 4.31 11.76
CA ALA A 82 -10.27 3.28 10.87
C ALA A 82 -11.05 3.16 9.56
N SER A 83 -12.39 3.15 9.62
CA SER A 83 -13.27 3.11 8.45
C SER A 83 -13.09 4.36 7.58
N ILE A 84 -12.93 5.54 8.20
CA ILE A 84 -12.69 6.80 7.47
C ILE A 84 -11.32 6.77 6.78
N LEU A 85 -10.28 6.27 7.45
CA LEU A 85 -8.97 6.08 6.83
C LEU A 85 -9.01 5.11 5.66
N GLU A 86 -9.85 4.06 5.71
CA GLU A 86 -10.05 3.15 4.58
C GLU A 86 -10.72 3.86 3.39
N LEU A 87 -11.73 4.70 3.63
CA LEU A 87 -12.33 5.53 2.58
C LEU A 87 -11.31 6.46 1.93
N LEU A 88 -10.54 7.19 2.75
CA LEU A 88 -9.47 8.07 2.28
C LEU A 88 -8.38 7.31 1.52
N LEU A 89 -8.02 6.11 1.99
CA LEU A 89 -7.07 5.22 1.31
C LEU A 89 -7.52 4.92 -0.11
N ARG A 90 -8.79 4.52 -0.31
CA ARG A 90 -9.32 4.23 -1.65
C ARG A 90 -9.36 5.46 -2.55
N LEU A 91 -9.70 6.63 -2.01
CA LEU A 91 -9.67 7.88 -2.78
C LEU A 91 -8.25 8.22 -3.24
N ARG A 92 -7.24 8.06 -2.38
CA ARG A 92 -5.84 8.30 -2.72
C ARG A 92 -5.32 7.31 -3.76
N GLN A 93 -5.62 6.02 -3.58
CA GLN A 93 -5.31 4.98 -4.57
C GLN A 93 -5.90 5.31 -5.95
N CYS A 94 -7.13 5.80 -5.99
CA CYS A 94 -7.78 6.21 -7.23
C CYS A 94 -7.04 7.34 -7.96
N CYS A 95 -6.38 8.25 -7.23
CA CYS A 95 -5.62 9.37 -7.81
C CYS A 95 -4.35 8.89 -8.51
N ASP A 96 -3.75 7.79 -8.04
CA ASP A 96 -2.60 7.17 -8.71
C ASP A 96 -3.03 6.37 -9.92
N HIS A 97 -3.99 5.45 -9.73
CA HIS A 97 -4.58 4.66 -10.80
C HIS A 97 -5.88 3.96 -10.36
N PRO A 98 -6.97 3.98 -11.17
CA PRO A 98 -8.24 3.32 -10.83
C PRO A 98 -8.11 1.84 -10.43
N PHE A 99 -7.23 1.09 -11.11
CA PHE A 99 -6.96 -0.32 -10.78
C PHE A 99 -6.44 -0.55 -9.35
N LEU A 100 -5.86 0.44 -8.68
CA LEU A 100 -5.47 0.30 -7.27
C LEU A 100 -6.68 0.18 -6.34
N VAL A 101 -7.81 0.77 -6.70
CA VAL A 101 -9.08 0.59 -5.97
C VAL A 101 -9.57 -0.85 -6.12
N MET A 102 -9.36 -1.44 -7.30
CA MET A 102 -9.68 -2.83 -7.64
C MET A 102 -8.57 -3.82 -7.25
N SER A 103 -7.52 -3.34 -6.57
CA SER A 103 -6.50 -4.21 -5.99
C SER A 103 -7.11 -5.00 -4.83
N ARG A 104 -6.84 -6.31 -4.79
CA ARG A 104 -7.35 -7.24 -3.75
C ARG A 104 -6.78 -6.97 -2.35
N GLY A 105 -6.05 -5.87 -2.17
CA GLY A 105 -5.67 -5.29 -0.88
C GLY A 105 -4.15 -5.29 -0.66
N ASP A 106 -3.62 -4.16 -0.20
CA ASP A 106 -2.24 -3.99 0.29
C ASP A 106 -2.05 -4.52 1.73
N THR A 107 -2.86 -5.48 2.17
CA THR A 107 -2.62 -6.14 3.45
C THR A 107 -1.42 -7.06 3.31
N GLN A 108 -0.28 -6.62 3.84
CA GLN A 108 0.98 -7.35 4.03
C GLN A 108 0.83 -8.70 4.78
N ASP A 109 -0.37 -9.22 5.00
CA ASP A 109 -0.59 -10.60 5.45
C ASP A 109 -0.40 -11.63 4.33
N PHE A 110 -0.23 -11.19 3.07
CA PHE A 110 0.24 -12.01 1.96
C PHE A 110 1.76 -12.06 1.90
N ALA A 111 2.39 -12.91 2.70
CA ALA A 111 3.78 -13.31 2.44
C ALA A 111 4.20 -14.59 3.17
N ASP A 112 3.65 -14.86 4.36
CA ASP A 112 4.15 -15.97 5.14
C ASP A 112 3.20 -17.18 5.06
N LEU A 113 3.40 -17.99 4.01
CA LEU A 113 2.77 -19.31 3.88
C LEU A 113 3.04 -20.21 5.10
N ASN A 114 4.12 -19.97 5.85
CA ASN A 114 4.37 -20.66 7.13
C ASN A 114 3.50 -20.12 8.27
N LYS A 115 3.20 -18.81 8.29
CA LYS A 115 2.20 -18.20 9.20
C LYS A 115 0.80 -18.73 8.88
N LEU A 116 0.47 -18.89 7.59
CA LEU A 116 -0.76 -19.51 7.12
C LEU A 116 -0.88 -20.98 7.57
N ALA A 117 0.16 -21.80 7.36
CA ALA A 117 0.22 -23.17 7.87
C ALA A 117 0.04 -23.23 9.40
N LYS A 118 0.75 -22.37 10.15
CA LYS A 118 0.60 -22.29 11.61
C LYS A 118 -0.83 -21.93 12.04
N ARG A 119 -1.54 -21.10 11.27
CA ARG A 119 -2.93 -20.71 11.53
C ARG A 119 -3.90 -21.88 11.34
N PHE A 120 -3.72 -22.71 10.32
CA PHE A 120 -4.52 -23.93 10.16
C PHE A 120 -4.25 -24.95 11.26
N LEU A 121 -2.98 -25.17 11.61
CA LEU A 121 -2.57 -26.17 12.61
C LEU A 121 -2.97 -25.83 14.05
N ARG A 122 -3.17 -24.54 14.37
CA ARG A 122 -3.61 -24.11 15.71
C ARG A 122 -5.12 -24.19 15.92
N GLY A 123 -5.91 -24.32 14.85
CA GLY A 123 -7.36 -24.11 14.90
C GLY A 123 -7.72 -22.66 15.21
N THR A 124 -8.97 -22.25 14.93
CA THR A 124 -9.46 -20.93 15.35
C THR A 124 -9.80 -20.98 16.85
N TYR A 125 -8.94 -20.39 17.69
CA TYR A 125 -9.16 -20.30 19.14
C TYR A 125 -10.14 -19.14 19.42
N ASN A 126 -11.37 -19.44 19.84
CA ASN A 126 -12.29 -18.43 20.39
C ASN A 126 -12.22 -18.50 21.91
N ALA A 127 -11.70 -17.44 22.54
CA ALA A 127 -11.53 -17.37 24.00
C ALA A 127 -12.85 -17.28 24.79
N SER A 128 -14.00 -17.21 24.11
CA SER A 128 -15.31 -17.03 24.74
C SER A 128 -16.04 -18.32 25.11
N ASP A 129 -15.76 -19.47 24.47
CA ASP A 129 -16.60 -20.68 24.62
C ASP A 129 -15.85 -22.00 24.89
N GLY A 130 -14.54 -22.00 25.08
CA GLY A 130 -13.79 -23.19 25.52
C GLY A 130 -13.77 -24.41 24.57
N GLU A 131 -14.47 -24.37 23.43
CA GLU A 131 -14.47 -25.44 22.43
C GLU A 131 -13.29 -25.33 21.46
N VAL A 132 -12.45 -26.36 21.45
CA VAL A 132 -11.37 -26.52 20.47
C VAL A 132 -11.98 -27.01 19.15
N LYS A 133 -12.09 -26.16 18.12
CA LYS A 133 -12.42 -26.62 16.77
C LYS A 133 -11.28 -27.50 16.24
N GLU A 134 -11.58 -28.76 15.91
CA GLU A 134 -10.60 -29.71 15.35
C GLU A 134 -9.85 -29.12 14.14
N ALA A 135 -8.53 -29.05 14.25
CA ALA A 135 -7.65 -28.60 13.17
C ALA A 135 -7.59 -29.62 12.02
N PRO A 136 -7.35 -29.19 10.77
CA PRO A 136 -7.01 -30.10 9.68
C PRO A 136 -5.70 -30.86 9.94
N SER A 137 -5.54 -32.04 9.32
CA SER A 137 -4.34 -32.86 9.50
C SER A 137 -3.09 -32.14 8.99
N ARG A 138 -1.94 -32.40 9.63
CA ARG A 138 -0.69 -31.73 9.28
C ARG A 138 -0.24 -32.03 7.85
N ALA A 139 -0.44 -33.26 7.38
CA ALA A 139 -0.11 -33.66 6.02
C ALA A 139 -0.96 -32.88 4.98
N TYR A 140 -2.27 -32.77 5.22
CA TYR A 140 -3.18 -32.03 4.33
C TYR A 140 -2.87 -30.53 4.30
N VAL A 141 -2.58 -29.91 5.46
CA VAL A 141 -2.17 -28.49 5.50
C VAL A 141 -0.87 -28.26 4.73
N GLN A 142 0.09 -29.19 4.82
CA GLN A 142 1.33 -29.11 4.07
C GLN A 142 1.10 -29.20 2.57
N GLU A 143 0.25 -30.13 2.12
CA GLU A 143 -0.14 -30.29 0.72
C GLU A 143 -0.79 -29.01 0.15
N VAL A 144 -1.83 -28.48 0.80
CA VAL A 144 -2.50 -27.23 0.39
C VAL A 144 -1.50 -26.06 0.33
N VAL A 145 -0.59 -25.97 1.29
CA VAL A 145 0.46 -24.92 1.28
C VAL A 145 1.45 -25.14 0.14
N GLU A 146 1.80 -26.39 -0.17
CA GLU A 146 2.72 -26.71 -1.25
C GLU A 146 2.09 -26.43 -2.63
N GLU A 147 0.80 -26.72 -2.82
CA GLU A 147 0.04 -26.34 -4.03
C GLU A 147 0.04 -24.82 -4.22
N LEU A 148 -0.21 -24.06 -3.14
CA LEU A 148 -0.15 -22.60 -3.14
C LEU A 148 1.28 -22.08 -3.40
N ARG A 149 2.33 -22.81 -3.01
CA ARG A 149 3.74 -22.48 -3.31
C ARG A 149 4.08 -22.74 -4.77
N LYS A 150 3.65 -23.88 -5.30
CA LYS A 150 3.93 -24.34 -6.66
C LYS A 150 3.18 -23.57 -7.73
N ARG A 151 2.17 -22.78 -7.33
CA ARG A 151 1.35 -21.97 -8.26
C ARG A 151 0.61 -22.85 -9.27
N GLU A 152 0.16 -24.02 -8.82
CA GLU A 152 -0.67 -24.89 -9.66
C GLU A 152 -2.07 -24.29 -9.79
N GLN A 153 -2.58 -24.26 -11.03
CA GLN A 153 -3.94 -23.83 -11.34
C GLN A 153 -4.89 -24.94 -10.89
N GLY A 154 -5.62 -24.69 -9.81
CA GLY A 154 -6.71 -25.56 -9.36
C GLY A 154 -8.08 -25.00 -9.76
N GLU A 155 -9.08 -25.87 -9.73
CA GLU A 155 -10.47 -25.52 -10.02
C GLU A 155 -11.30 -25.40 -8.74
N CYS A 156 -12.26 -24.49 -8.74
CA CYS A 156 -13.21 -24.35 -7.65
C CYS A 156 -14.16 -25.54 -7.62
N PRO A 157 -14.32 -26.23 -6.48
CA PRO A 157 -15.18 -27.42 -6.39
C PRO A 157 -16.69 -27.13 -6.50
N ILE A 158 -17.08 -25.85 -6.60
CA ILE A 158 -18.48 -25.42 -6.79
C ILE A 158 -18.76 -25.03 -8.24
N CYS A 159 -17.98 -24.10 -8.80
CA CYS A 159 -18.20 -23.64 -10.17
C CYS A 159 -17.41 -24.42 -11.23
N LEU A 160 -16.47 -25.29 -10.84
CA LEU A 160 -15.61 -26.09 -11.72
C LEU A 160 -14.78 -25.24 -12.70
N GLU A 161 -14.51 -23.99 -12.32
CA GLU A 161 -13.68 -23.05 -13.07
C GLU A 161 -12.43 -22.68 -12.27
N ALA A 162 -11.46 -22.05 -12.92
CA ALA A 162 -10.30 -21.48 -12.23
C ALA A 162 -10.74 -20.53 -11.11
N PHE A 163 -9.99 -20.51 -9.99
CA PHE A 163 -10.41 -19.74 -8.83
C PHE A 163 -10.44 -18.21 -9.06
N GLU A 164 -11.61 -17.62 -8.85
CA GLU A 164 -11.82 -16.17 -8.77
C GLU A 164 -12.02 -15.72 -7.31
N ASP A 165 -11.20 -14.77 -6.82
CA ASP A 165 -11.16 -14.32 -5.42
C ASP A 165 -11.15 -15.51 -4.43
N ALA A 166 -10.14 -16.36 -4.58
CA ALA A 166 -9.99 -17.58 -3.81
C ALA A 166 -9.94 -17.30 -2.29
N VAL A 167 -10.71 -18.06 -1.52
CA VAL A 167 -10.67 -18.08 -0.07
C VAL A 167 -10.41 -19.49 0.44
N LEU A 168 -9.67 -19.59 1.53
CA LEU A 168 -9.46 -20.79 2.32
C LEU A 168 -10.38 -20.73 3.53
N THR A 169 -11.17 -21.78 3.69
CA THR A 169 -11.94 -22.06 4.91
C THR A 169 -11.01 -22.45 6.07
N PRO A 170 -11.46 -22.40 7.33
CA PRO A 170 -10.65 -22.87 8.49
C PRO A 170 -10.23 -24.34 8.40
N CYS A 171 -10.95 -25.14 7.61
CA CYS A 171 -10.60 -26.52 7.29
C CYS A 171 -9.69 -26.65 6.05
N ALA A 172 -9.09 -25.54 5.61
CA ALA A 172 -8.15 -25.43 4.50
C ALA A 172 -8.70 -25.84 3.11
N HIS A 173 -10.03 -25.85 2.92
CA HIS A 173 -10.61 -25.98 1.57
C HIS A 173 -10.61 -24.64 0.84
N ARG A 174 -10.16 -24.64 -0.41
CA ARG A 174 -10.08 -23.50 -1.32
C ARG A 174 -11.34 -23.42 -2.19
N LEU A 175 -11.99 -22.26 -2.23
CA LEU A 175 -13.19 -21.97 -3.04
C LEU A 175 -13.16 -20.53 -3.55
N CYS A 176 -13.92 -20.19 -4.60
CA CYS A 176 -14.23 -18.79 -4.90
C CYS A 176 -15.06 -18.18 -3.76
N ARG A 177 -14.76 -16.94 -3.35
CA ARG A 177 -15.47 -16.27 -2.24
C ARG A 177 -16.98 -16.27 -2.46
N GLU A 178 -17.43 -15.91 -3.66
CA GLU A 178 -18.85 -15.84 -3.98
C GLU A 178 -19.51 -17.22 -3.98
N CYS A 179 -18.86 -18.23 -4.58
CA CYS A 179 -19.33 -19.62 -4.55
C CYS A 179 -19.51 -20.14 -3.13
N LEU A 180 -18.54 -19.87 -2.24
CA LEU A 180 -18.65 -20.25 -0.83
C LEU A 180 -19.80 -19.52 -0.15
N LEU A 181 -19.86 -18.18 -0.25
CA LEU A 181 -20.88 -17.38 0.42
C LEU A 181 -22.30 -17.73 -0.06
N ALA A 182 -22.49 -17.99 -1.35
CA ALA A 182 -23.75 -18.45 -1.91
C ALA A 182 -24.18 -19.84 -1.40
N SER A 183 -23.21 -20.69 -1.04
CA SER A 183 -23.47 -22.02 -0.46
C SER A 183 -23.79 -21.99 1.05
N LEU A 184 -23.54 -20.88 1.74
CA LEU A 184 -23.81 -20.77 3.18
C LEU A 184 -25.32 -20.56 3.42
N ARG A 185 -25.87 -21.29 4.40
CA ARG A 185 -27.31 -21.21 4.75
C ARG A 185 -27.72 -19.83 5.30
N ASN A 186 -26.81 -19.15 6.00
CA ASN A 186 -27.03 -17.81 6.56
C ASN A 186 -25.98 -16.82 6.01
N ALA A 187 -26.30 -15.53 5.99
CA ALA A 187 -25.45 -14.48 5.41
C ALA A 187 -24.05 -14.32 6.06
N THR A 188 -23.85 -14.88 7.26
CA THR A 188 -22.63 -14.70 8.06
C THR A 188 -21.95 -16.01 8.46
N SER A 189 -22.66 -17.14 8.47
CA SER A 189 -22.13 -18.43 8.88
C SER A 189 -22.85 -19.60 8.21
N GLY A 190 -22.16 -20.72 8.09
CA GLY A 190 -22.72 -21.94 7.53
C GLY A 190 -21.77 -23.12 7.65
N LEU A 191 -22.01 -24.14 6.84
CA LEU A 191 -21.25 -25.38 6.81
C LEU A 191 -20.35 -25.38 5.57
N CYS A 192 -19.09 -25.79 5.73
CA CYS A 192 -18.18 -25.94 4.59
C CYS A 192 -18.79 -26.90 3.55
N PRO A 193 -18.95 -26.50 2.28
CA PRO A 193 -19.56 -27.34 1.25
C PRO A 193 -18.68 -28.50 0.79
N VAL A 194 -17.37 -28.43 1.07
CA VAL A 194 -16.36 -29.40 0.58
C VAL A 194 -16.05 -30.49 1.60
N CYS A 195 -16.21 -30.24 2.91
CA CYS A 195 -15.93 -31.24 3.95
C CYS A 195 -16.76 -32.52 3.74
N SER A 196 -16.09 -33.68 3.71
CA SER A 196 -16.72 -34.99 3.62
C SER A 196 -17.66 -35.28 4.80
N THR A 197 -18.75 -35.97 4.51
CA THR A 197 -19.66 -36.53 5.51
C THR A 197 -19.21 -37.95 5.83
N PHE A 198 -18.69 -38.20 7.03
CA PHE A 198 -18.47 -39.57 7.49
C PHE A 198 -19.75 -40.07 8.17
N LEU A 199 -20.30 -41.19 7.70
CA LEU A 199 -21.38 -41.90 8.39
C LEU A 199 -20.75 -42.77 9.48
N MET A 200 -20.91 -42.40 10.74
CA MET A 200 -20.70 -43.36 11.83
C MET A 200 -22.01 -44.07 12.16
N ASN A 201 -21.93 -45.40 12.23
CA ASN A 201 -23.05 -46.24 12.64
C ASN A 201 -23.21 -46.11 14.15
N VAL A 202 -24.02 -45.16 14.59
CA VAL A 202 -24.58 -45.14 15.95
C VAL A 202 -25.76 -46.12 15.91
N GLY A 203 -25.64 -47.26 16.59
CA GLY A 203 -26.58 -48.39 16.45
C GLY A 203 -28.07 -48.01 16.48
N HIS A 204 -28.93 -48.92 15.98
CA HIS A 204 -30.36 -48.74 15.67
C HIS A 204 -30.70 -48.10 14.29
N GLY A 205 -29.93 -48.41 13.24
CA GLY A 205 -30.39 -48.18 11.85
C GLY A 205 -30.71 -46.73 11.47
N THR A 206 -30.24 -45.76 12.25
CA THR A 206 -30.48 -44.34 12.03
C THR A 206 -29.19 -43.70 11.52
N TYR A 207 -29.20 -43.29 10.25
CA TYR A 207 -28.07 -42.60 9.62
C TYR A 207 -28.14 -41.11 9.97
N CYS A 208 -27.26 -40.62 10.84
CA CYS A 208 -27.11 -39.19 11.07
C CYS A 208 -26.09 -38.59 10.09
N LEU A 209 -26.49 -37.51 9.42
CA LEU A 209 -25.75 -36.85 8.36
C LEU A 209 -24.91 -35.68 8.91
N ILE A 210 -23.61 -35.68 8.55
CA ILE A 210 -22.75 -34.52 8.21
C ILE A 210 -21.73 -34.04 9.29
N TYR A 211 -20.44 -34.36 9.06
CA TYR A 211 -19.24 -33.71 9.67
C TYR A 211 -18.79 -32.49 8.85
N ARG A 212 -19.70 -31.65 8.35
CA ARG A 212 -19.28 -30.40 7.70
C ARG A 212 -18.80 -29.42 8.78
N LYS A 213 -17.55 -28.96 8.65
CA LYS A 213 -16.99 -27.98 9.58
C LYS A 213 -17.70 -26.64 9.43
N ALA A 214 -18.03 -26.03 10.56
CA ALA A 214 -18.63 -24.70 10.58
C ALA A 214 -17.66 -23.64 10.03
N VAL A 215 -18.18 -22.76 9.20
CA VAL A 215 -17.45 -21.66 8.57
C VAL A 215 -18.16 -20.35 8.90
N ASN A 216 -17.42 -19.39 9.42
CA ASN A 216 -17.87 -18.01 9.58
C ASN A 216 -17.15 -17.13 8.55
N ARG A 217 -17.86 -16.14 7.98
CA ARG A 217 -17.29 -15.16 7.06
C ARG A 217 -16.03 -14.47 7.60
N GLN A 218 -15.95 -14.24 8.90
CA GLN A 218 -14.80 -13.59 9.56
C GLN A 218 -13.58 -14.51 9.67
N ASP A 219 -13.79 -15.82 9.63
CA ASP A 219 -12.73 -16.83 9.75
C ASP A 219 -12.10 -17.18 8.40
N LEU A 220 -12.65 -16.65 7.29
CA LEU A 220 -12.15 -16.89 5.94
C LEU A 220 -10.78 -16.25 5.74
N ILE A 221 -9.87 -17.01 5.16
CA ILE A 221 -8.53 -16.53 4.83
C ILE A 221 -8.48 -16.35 3.32
N THR A 222 -8.22 -15.15 2.83
CA THR A 222 -8.04 -14.95 1.39
C THR A 222 -6.81 -15.74 0.93
N ALA A 223 -7.00 -16.63 -0.06
CA ALA A 223 -5.90 -17.41 -0.60
C ALA A 223 -4.98 -16.49 -1.41
N PRO A 224 -3.66 -16.76 -1.45
CA PRO A 224 -2.75 -16.05 -2.34
C PRO A 224 -3.26 -16.16 -3.78
N THR A 225 -3.58 -15.03 -4.41
CA THR A 225 -4.00 -15.00 -5.82
C THR A 225 -2.82 -14.61 -6.71
N GLU A 226 -2.74 -15.22 -7.89
CA GLU A 226 -1.73 -14.90 -8.92
C GLU A 226 -1.83 -13.44 -9.38
N ASN A 227 -3.06 -12.93 -9.51
CA ASN A 227 -3.32 -11.55 -9.89
C ASN A 227 -3.64 -10.71 -8.65
N ARG A 228 -2.76 -9.75 -8.37
CA ARG A 228 -2.94 -8.70 -7.36
C ARG A 228 -4.19 -7.84 -7.62
N PHE A 229 -4.61 -7.78 -8.89
CA PHE A 229 -5.74 -7.00 -9.37
C PHE A 229 -6.90 -7.90 -9.76
N GLN A 230 -8.12 -7.42 -9.55
CA GLN A 230 -9.35 -8.11 -9.96
C GLN A 230 -9.57 -8.15 -11.48
N VAL A 231 -8.74 -7.44 -12.25
CA VAL A 231 -8.84 -7.28 -13.70
C VAL A 231 -7.51 -7.67 -14.35
N ASP A 232 -7.56 -8.21 -15.57
CA ASP A 232 -6.37 -8.36 -16.43
C ASP A 232 -5.85 -6.98 -16.82
N ILE A 233 -4.85 -6.52 -16.08
CA ILE A 233 -4.28 -5.17 -16.19
C ILE A 233 -3.54 -4.94 -17.50
N GLU A 234 -3.03 -5.99 -18.16
CA GLU A 234 -2.27 -5.83 -19.40
C GLU A 234 -3.23 -5.61 -20.59
N LYS A 235 -4.31 -6.39 -20.65
CA LYS A 235 -5.33 -6.26 -21.70
C LYS A 235 -6.16 -4.99 -21.57
N ASN A 236 -6.45 -4.56 -20.35
CA ASN A 236 -7.33 -3.41 -20.08
C ASN A 236 -6.55 -2.15 -19.71
N TRP A 237 -5.22 -2.13 -19.93
CA TRP A 237 -4.38 -1.02 -19.52
C TRP A 237 -4.81 0.30 -20.19
N VAL A 238 -5.02 1.32 -19.36
CA VAL A 238 -5.19 2.71 -19.77
C VAL A 238 -4.35 3.55 -18.82
N GLU A 239 -3.46 4.39 -19.35
CA GLU A 239 -2.63 5.27 -18.53
C GLU A 239 -3.50 6.25 -17.71
N SER A 240 -3.23 6.36 -16.40
CA SER A 240 -3.77 7.46 -15.59
C SER A 240 -3.08 8.78 -15.92
N CYS A 241 -3.69 9.90 -15.50
CA CYS A 241 -3.12 11.23 -15.64
C CYS A 241 -1.71 11.34 -15.03
N LYS A 242 -1.47 10.73 -13.86
CA LYS A 242 -0.15 10.71 -13.22
C LYS A 242 0.87 9.88 -13.99
N VAL A 243 0.47 8.71 -14.49
CA VAL A 243 1.37 7.86 -15.28
C VAL A 243 1.77 8.59 -16.56
N THR A 244 0.81 9.24 -17.24
CA THR A 244 1.07 10.04 -18.43
C THR A 244 2.04 11.19 -18.14
N ALA A 245 1.81 11.94 -17.06
CA ALA A 245 2.70 13.03 -16.66
C ALA A 245 4.11 12.52 -16.32
N LEU A 246 4.24 11.39 -15.63
CA LEU A 246 5.53 10.76 -15.35
C LEU A 246 6.27 10.33 -16.62
N LEU A 247 5.56 9.71 -17.58
CA LEU A 247 6.17 9.30 -18.85
C LEU A 247 6.71 10.51 -19.62
N ASN A 248 5.95 11.60 -19.69
CA ASN A 248 6.39 12.84 -20.34
C ASN A 248 7.68 13.38 -19.69
N GLU A 249 7.75 13.35 -18.36
CA GLU A 249 8.94 13.77 -17.63
C GLU A 249 10.15 12.87 -17.88
N LEU A 250 9.95 11.55 -17.89
CA LEU A 250 11.02 10.60 -18.18
C LEU A 250 11.50 10.70 -19.63
N GLN A 251 10.60 10.96 -20.58
CA GLN A 251 10.93 11.17 -21.99
C GLN A 251 11.79 12.44 -22.18
N ASN A 252 11.44 13.53 -21.51
CA ASN A 252 12.22 14.78 -21.54
C ASN A 252 13.65 14.59 -21.02
N LEU A 253 13.83 13.67 -20.06
CA LEU A 253 15.13 13.35 -19.49
C LEU A 253 15.95 12.35 -20.32
N ARG A 254 15.35 11.70 -21.32
CA ARG A 254 15.98 10.61 -22.09
C ARG A 254 17.27 11.06 -22.79
N SER A 255 17.29 12.28 -23.33
CA SER A 255 18.45 12.87 -24.01
C SER A 255 19.63 13.12 -23.06
N SER A 256 19.34 13.48 -21.81
CA SER A 256 20.37 13.75 -20.79
C SER A 256 21.03 12.48 -20.23
N GLY A 257 20.40 11.31 -20.45
CA GLY A 257 20.83 10.03 -19.89
C GLY A 257 20.79 9.95 -18.36
N SER A 258 20.18 10.95 -17.70
CA SER A 258 20.11 11.07 -16.25
C SER A 258 19.29 9.96 -15.62
N LYS A 259 19.70 9.51 -14.44
CA LYS A 259 18.99 8.50 -13.66
C LYS A 259 17.93 9.13 -12.78
N SER A 260 16.83 8.43 -12.62
CA SER A 260 15.63 8.89 -11.93
C SER A 260 15.16 7.87 -10.91
N ILE A 261 14.59 8.34 -9.80
CA ILE A 261 13.91 7.49 -8.82
C ILE A 261 12.44 7.86 -8.81
N VAL A 262 11.57 6.86 -8.90
CA VAL A 262 10.13 7.01 -8.80
C VAL A 262 9.68 6.40 -7.48
N PHE A 263 9.21 7.27 -6.58
CA PHE A 263 8.73 6.92 -5.27
C PHE A 263 7.21 6.75 -5.28
N SER A 264 6.74 5.68 -4.66
CA SER A 264 5.33 5.51 -4.32
C SER A 264 5.19 4.85 -2.95
N GLN A 265 4.12 5.16 -2.23
CA GLN A 265 3.77 4.42 -1.03
C GLN A 265 3.12 3.07 -1.31
N TRP A 266 2.54 2.89 -2.50
CA TRP A 266 1.82 1.68 -2.90
C TRP A 266 2.72 0.79 -3.74
N THR A 267 3.10 -0.37 -3.21
CA THR A 267 3.86 -1.34 -4.02
C THR A 267 3.03 -1.88 -5.19
N ALA A 268 1.69 -1.81 -5.10
CA ALA A 268 0.78 -2.13 -6.20
C ALA A 268 0.93 -1.16 -7.35
N PHE A 269 1.14 0.13 -7.05
CA PHE A 269 1.35 1.11 -8.09
C PHE A 269 2.70 0.92 -8.77
N LEU A 270 3.73 0.51 -8.02
CA LEU A 270 4.99 0.07 -8.60
C LEU A 270 4.85 -1.18 -9.50
N ASP A 271 3.84 -2.04 -9.31
CA ASP A 271 3.53 -3.10 -10.28
C ASP A 271 2.95 -2.50 -11.56
N LEU A 272 1.96 -1.62 -11.44
CA LEU A 272 1.30 -0.97 -12.58
C LEU A 272 2.28 -0.17 -13.44
N LEU A 273 3.22 0.56 -12.83
CA LEU A 273 4.23 1.36 -13.54
C LEU A 273 5.16 0.54 -14.44
N GLN A 274 5.30 -0.76 -14.21
CA GLN A 274 6.15 -1.63 -15.04
C GLN A 274 5.58 -1.80 -16.45
N ILE A 275 4.24 -1.80 -16.60
CA ILE A 275 3.55 -1.96 -17.88
C ILE A 275 3.93 -0.83 -18.86
N PRO A 276 3.68 0.46 -18.55
CA PRO A 276 4.02 1.53 -19.46
C PRO A 276 5.54 1.68 -19.62
N PHE A 277 6.35 1.33 -18.61
CA PHE A 277 7.81 1.34 -18.75
C PHE A 277 8.29 0.32 -19.77
N ALA A 278 7.77 -0.90 -19.73
CA ALA A 278 8.07 -1.93 -20.73
C ALA A 278 7.63 -1.50 -22.14
N ARG A 279 6.41 -0.99 -22.28
CA ARG A 279 5.88 -0.47 -23.57
C ARG A 279 6.72 0.67 -24.15
N ASN A 280 7.31 1.50 -23.30
CA ASN A 280 8.15 2.63 -23.71
C ASN A 280 9.65 2.30 -23.74
N ASN A 281 10.05 1.04 -23.55
CA ASN A 281 11.45 0.59 -23.49
C ASN A 281 12.27 1.36 -22.44
N ILE A 282 11.66 1.66 -21.29
CA ILE A 282 12.32 2.29 -20.15
C ILE A 282 12.89 1.18 -19.27
N SER A 283 14.21 1.10 -19.17
CA SER A 283 14.89 0.18 -18.28
C SER A 283 14.75 0.63 -16.82
N PHE A 284 14.34 -0.30 -15.97
CA PHE A 284 14.16 -0.03 -14.56
C PHE A 284 14.63 -1.19 -13.69
N VAL A 285 14.93 -0.87 -12.44
CA VAL A 285 15.05 -1.83 -11.34
C VAL A 285 14.11 -1.43 -10.22
N ARG A 286 13.85 -2.33 -9.27
CA ARG A 286 12.90 -2.10 -8.19
C ARG A 286 13.53 -2.38 -6.83
N LEU A 287 13.26 -1.49 -5.88
CA LEU A 287 13.68 -1.63 -4.48
C LEU A 287 12.49 -1.39 -3.55
N ASP A 288 12.04 -2.46 -2.90
CA ASP A 288 10.98 -2.41 -1.89
C ASP A 288 11.30 -3.31 -0.69
N GLY A 289 10.29 -3.54 0.17
CA GLY A 289 10.43 -4.33 1.38
C GLY A 289 10.53 -5.84 1.18
N THR A 290 10.40 -6.35 -0.05
CA THR A 290 10.39 -7.79 -0.33
C THR A 290 11.80 -8.38 -0.53
N LEU A 291 12.80 -7.53 -0.80
CA LEU A 291 14.17 -7.95 -1.07
C LEU A 291 14.96 -8.21 0.22
N ASN A 292 15.75 -9.28 0.22
CA ASN A 292 16.76 -9.51 1.25
C ASN A 292 17.99 -8.57 1.06
N LEU A 293 18.93 -8.61 2.00
CA LEU A 293 20.08 -7.70 2.01
C LEU A 293 20.95 -7.83 0.74
N GLN A 294 21.28 -9.06 0.33
CA GLN A 294 22.11 -9.32 -0.85
C GLN A 294 21.43 -8.86 -2.15
N GLN A 295 20.13 -9.14 -2.28
CA GLN A 295 19.33 -8.70 -3.43
C GLN A 295 19.25 -7.17 -3.51
N ARG A 296 19.07 -6.50 -2.35
CA ARG A 296 19.05 -5.05 -2.26
C ARG A 296 20.38 -4.44 -2.73
N GLU A 297 21.50 -4.98 -2.25
CA GLU A 297 22.84 -4.52 -2.67
C GLU A 297 23.04 -4.68 -4.18
N LYS A 298 22.62 -5.83 -4.74
CA LYS A 298 22.68 -6.08 -6.19
C LYS A 298 21.87 -5.05 -6.99
N VAL A 299 20.66 -4.72 -6.54
CA VAL A 299 19.80 -3.71 -7.19
C VAL A 299 20.42 -2.32 -7.12
N ILE A 300 20.94 -1.92 -5.96
CA ILE A 300 21.59 -0.61 -5.79
C ILE A 300 22.84 -0.50 -6.67
N LYS A 301 23.65 -1.57 -6.70
CA LYS A 301 24.84 -1.66 -7.55
C LYS A 301 24.47 -1.56 -9.03
N GLN A 302 23.51 -2.36 -9.48
CA GLN A 302 22.99 -2.30 -10.85
C GLN A 302 22.49 -0.89 -11.19
N PHE A 303 21.66 -0.28 -10.34
CA PHE A 303 21.19 1.08 -10.56
C PHE A 303 22.33 2.11 -10.62
N SER A 304 23.41 1.92 -9.87
CA SER A 304 24.51 2.90 -9.83
C SER A 304 25.47 2.74 -11.01
N GLU A 305 25.81 1.51 -11.38
CA GLU A 305 26.90 1.20 -12.32
C GLU A 305 26.40 0.97 -13.76
N ASP A 306 25.21 0.38 -13.94
CA ASP A 306 24.70 0.06 -15.27
C ASP A 306 24.11 1.31 -15.93
N SER A 307 24.76 1.80 -16.98
CA SER A 307 24.34 2.99 -17.73
C SER A 307 23.02 2.80 -18.47
N THR A 308 22.64 1.55 -18.76
CA THR A 308 21.38 1.24 -19.45
C THR A 308 20.20 1.42 -18.53
N THR A 309 20.28 1.01 -17.26
CA THR A 309 19.23 1.19 -16.24
C THR A 309 19.01 2.68 -15.92
N LYS A 310 17.85 3.23 -16.31
CA LYS A 310 17.54 4.67 -16.14
C LYS A 310 16.66 4.96 -14.93
N VAL A 311 15.81 4.04 -14.53
CA VAL A 311 14.82 4.28 -13.47
C VAL A 311 14.98 3.29 -12.30
N LEU A 312 14.84 3.79 -11.08
CA LEU A 312 14.64 2.97 -9.88
C LEU A 312 13.22 3.19 -9.37
N LEU A 313 12.40 2.14 -9.41
CA LEU A 313 11.10 2.09 -8.74
C LEU A 313 11.30 1.81 -7.25
N MET A 314 10.77 2.65 -6.38
CA MET A 314 11.10 2.56 -4.97
C MET A 314 9.91 2.82 -4.05
N SER A 315 9.67 1.92 -3.10
CA SER A 315 8.66 2.18 -2.07
C SER A 315 9.15 3.25 -1.09
N LEU A 316 8.29 4.19 -0.69
CA LEU A 316 8.65 5.24 0.28
C LEU A 316 9.18 4.66 1.61
N LYS A 317 8.61 3.54 2.07
CA LYS A 317 9.07 2.83 3.28
C LYS A 317 10.49 2.28 3.13
N ALA A 318 10.86 1.79 1.94
CA ALA A 318 12.21 1.32 1.70
C ALA A 318 13.23 2.47 1.57
N GLY A 319 12.79 3.72 1.43
CA GLY A 319 13.66 4.93 1.45
C GLY A 319 14.05 5.43 2.82
N GLY A 320 13.40 4.96 3.88
CA GLY A 320 13.74 5.31 5.25
C GLY A 320 15.04 4.67 5.77
N VAL A 321 15.52 3.60 5.12
CA VAL A 321 16.76 2.91 5.51
C VAL A 321 17.98 3.61 4.90
N GLY A 322 19.11 3.66 5.61
CA GLY A 322 20.30 4.46 5.29
C GLY A 322 21.06 4.11 4.01
N ILE A 323 20.41 4.16 2.84
CA ILE A 323 20.99 3.85 1.53
C ILE A 323 21.54 5.11 0.84
N ASN A 324 22.48 4.90 -0.07
CA ASN A 324 23.08 5.96 -0.89
C ASN A 324 22.64 5.80 -2.35
N LEU A 325 21.96 6.81 -2.89
CA LEU A 325 21.41 6.81 -4.25
C LEU A 325 21.82 8.07 -5.03
N THR A 326 23.02 8.60 -4.77
CA THR A 326 23.58 9.79 -5.43
C THR A 326 23.79 9.61 -6.94
N ALA A 327 23.69 8.38 -7.48
CA ALA A 327 23.68 8.13 -8.92
C ALA A 327 22.46 8.75 -9.62
N ALA A 328 21.35 8.94 -8.89
CA ALA A 328 20.19 9.66 -9.39
C ALA A 328 20.35 11.17 -9.25
N SER A 329 19.69 11.91 -10.14
CA SER A 329 19.60 13.37 -10.09
C SER A 329 18.15 13.85 -10.22
N ASN A 330 17.20 12.94 -10.41
CA ASN A 330 15.78 13.24 -10.50
C ASN A 330 14.99 12.35 -9.54
N ALA A 331 14.03 12.93 -8.83
CA ALA A 331 13.12 12.25 -7.93
C ALA A 331 11.68 12.58 -8.31
N PHE A 332 10.86 11.54 -8.48
CA PHE A 332 9.44 11.65 -8.80
C PHE A 332 8.65 11.06 -7.64
N VAL A 333 7.95 11.90 -6.89
CA VAL A 333 7.10 11.47 -5.77
C VAL A 333 5.68 11.39 -6.29
N MET A 334 5.22 10.16 -6.54
CA MET A 334 3.95 9.94 -7.24
C MET A 334 2.74 10.24 -6.37
N ASP A 335 2.83 10.00 -5.07
CA ASP A 335 1.70 10.12 -4.16
C ASP A 335 2.10 10.87 -2.87
N PRO A 336 1.31 11.85 -2.43
CA PRO A 336 1.61 12.64 -1.25
C PRO A 336 1.43 11.81 0.02
N TRP A 337 2.32 12.02 0.98
CA TRP A 337 2.28 11.39 2.30
C TRP A 337 1.76 12.35 3.37
N TRP A 338 1.06 11.83 4.37
CA TRP A 338 0.49 12.65 5.46
C TRP A 338 1.54 13.45 6.24
N ASN A 339 2.76 12.91 6.34
CA ASN A 339 3.89 13.53 7.01
C ASN A 339 4.96 13.92 5.97
N PRO A 340 5.11 15.22 5.63
CA PRO A 340 6.09 15.69 4.65
C PRO A 340 7.53 15.25 4.96
N ALA A 341 7.90 15.09 6.23
CA ALA A 341 9.24 14.68 6.63
C ALA A 341 9.62 13.29 6.08
N VAL A 342 8.65 12.42 5.81
CA VAL A 342 8.91 11.09 5.22
C VAL A 342 9.34 11.23 3.76
N GLU A 343 8.70 12.10 2.99
CA GLU A 343 9.10 12.41 1.61
C GLU A 343 10.49 13.04 1.59
N GLU A 344 10.75 13.98 2.48
CA GLU A 344 12.04 14.67 2.61
C GLU A 344 13.18 13.69 2.92
N GLN A 345 12.96 12.75 3.84
CA GLN A 345 13.94 11.70 4.15
C GLN A 345 14.22 10.77 2.97
N ALA A 346 13.21 10.47 2.14
CA ALA A 346 13.40 9.69 0.93
C ALA A 346 14.24 10.47 -0.10
N VAL A 347 13.98 11.76 -0.27
CA VAL A 347 14.74 12.67 -1.15
C VAL A 347 16.20 12.84 -0.68
N MET A 348 16.44 12.90 0.63
CA MET A 348 17.79 12.95 1.21
C MET A 348 18.65 11.73 0.86
N ARG A 349 18.10 10.66 0.27
CA ARG A 349 18.91 9.54 -0.29
C ARG A 349 19.63 9.92 -1.58
N ILE A 350 19.15 10.95 -2.27
CA ILE A 350 19.67 11.49 -3.53
C ILE A 350 20.43 12.78 -3.29
N HIS A 351 19.81 13.72 -2.55
CA HIS A 351 20.40 15.02 -2.21
C HIS A 351 21.16 14.91 -0.89
N ARG A 352 22.37 14.35 -0.95
CA ARG A 352 23.28 14.21 0.19
C ARG A 352 24.74 14.27 -0.23
N ILE A 353 25.64 14.30 0.76
CA ILE A 353 27.09 14.23 0.55
C ILE A 353 27.44 13.11 -0.44
N GLY A 354 28.17 13.46 -1.49
CA GLY A 354 28.49 12.57 -2.63
C GLY A 354 27.69 12.87 -3.89
N GLN A 355 26.69 13.75 -3.84
CA GLN A 355 25.98 14.25 -5.02
C GLN A 355 26.82 15.30 -5.75
N THR A 356 26.96 15.15 -7.06
CA THR A 356 27.72 16.05 -7.93
C THR A 356 26.85 16.82 -8.93
N LYS A 357 25.59 16.41 -9.10
CA LYS A 357 24.63 17.01 -10.03
C LYS A 357 23.55 17.79 -9.29
N LYS A 358 22.98 18.81 -9.96
CA LYS A 358 21.73 19.46 -9.49
C LYS A 358 20.64 18.39 -9.38
N VAL A 359 19.91 18.40 -8.27
CA VAL A 359 18.82 17.44 -8.02
C VAL A 359 17.48 18.11 -8.34
N ALA A 360 16.64 17.47 -9.14
CA ALA A 360 15.26 17.90 -9.38
C ALA A 360 14.28 16.94 -8.70
N ILE A 361 13.35 17.49 -7.92
CA ILE A 361 12.31 16.74 -7.19
C ILE A 361 10.96 17.21 -7.70
N LYS A 362 10.16 16.28 -8.21
CA LYS A 362 8.83 16.54 -8.76
C LYS A 362 7.79 15.76 -7.97
N ARG A 363 6.84 16.47 -7.35
CA ARG A 363 5.74 15.89 -6.58
C ARG A 363 4.47 15.94 -7.41
N PHE A 364 3.81 14.81 -7.65
CA PHE A 364 2.59 14.76 -8.43
C PHE A 364 1.37 14.88 -7.53
N ILE A 365 0.46 15.79 -7.88
CA ILE A 365 -0.80 16.03 -7.17
C ILE A 365 -1.92 16.09 -8.19
N VAL A 366 -2.99 15.33 -7.98
CA VAL A 366 -4.19 15.41 -8.83
C VAL A 366 -5.11 16.53 -8.36
N LYS A 367 -5.42 17.48 -9.26
CA LYS A 367 -6.34 18.60 -8.96
C LYS A 367 -7.75 18.10 -8.69
N GLU A 368 -8.52 18.84 -7.90
CA GLU A 368 -9.94 18.57 -7.60
C GLU A 368 -10.17 17.23 -6.86
N THR A 369 -9.13 16.68 -6.23
CA THR A 369 -9.20 15.42 -5.48
C THR A 369 -8.81 15.60 -4.01
N VAL A 370 -8.86 14.49 -3.28
CA VAL A 370 -8.36 14.36 -1.91
C VAL A 370 -6.87 14.76 -1.80
N GLU A 371 -6.05 14.64 -2.85
CA GLU A 371 -4.63 14.98 -2.76
C GLU A 371 -4.39 16.48 -2.60
N GLU A 372 -5.11 17.31 -3.35
CA GLU A 372 -5.05 18.77 -3.21
C GLU A 372 -5.56 19.21 -1.81
N ARG A 373 -6.59 18.53 -1.31
CA ARG A 373 -7.12 18.77 0.05
C ARG A 373 -6.12 18.33 1.13
N MET A 374 -5.38 17.25 0.90
CA MET A 374 -4.29 16.82 1.77
C MET A 374 -3.18 17.87 1.84
N GLU A 375 -2.83 18.49 0.72
CA GLU A 375 -1.86 19.59 0.68
C GLU A 375 -2.35 20.77 1.55
N ALA A 376 -3.63 21.15 1.42
CA ALA A 376 -4.23 22.18 2.24
C ALA A 376 -4.21 21.84 3.74
N VAL A 377 -4.50 20.59 4.11
CA VAL A 377 -4.42 20.11 5.51
C VAL A 377 -2.97 20.16 6.02
N GLN A 378 -1.98 19.77 5.23
CA GLN A 378 -0.57 19.86 5.60
C GLN A 378 -0.14 21.32 5.83
N ALA A 379 -0.51 22.21 4.91
CA ALA A 379 -0.22 23.65 5.02
C ALA A 379 -0.90 24.28 6.24
N ARG A 380 -2.09 23.80 6.62
CA ARG A 380 -2.76 24.21 7.85
C ARG A 380 -2.01 23.72 9.09
N LYS A 381 -1.61 22.43 9.13
CA LYS A 381 -0.83 21.87 10.24
C LYS A 381 0.46 22.62 10.49
N GLN A 382 1.20 22.95 9.42
CA GLN A 382 2.44 23.72 9.52
C GLN A 382 2.23 25.12 10.10
N ARG A 383 1.09 25.76 9.82
CA ARG A 383 0.72 27.06 10.40
C ARG A 383 0.29 26.98 11.87
N MET A 384 -0.22 25.83 12.31
CA MET A 384 -0.73 25.63 13.68
C MET A 384 0.33 25.15 14.68
N ILE A 385 1.62 25.10 14.32
CA ILE A 385 2.73 24.68 15.21
C ILE A 385 3.13 25.82 16.16
N SER A 386 2.19 26.28 16.99
CA SER A 386 2.48 27.23 18.06
C SER A 386 1.59 26.99 19.28
N GLY A 387 2.19 26.49 20.37
CA GLY A 387 1.58 26.41 21.70
C GLY A 387 1.20 25.01 22.17
N ALA A 388 1.14 24.83 23.49
CA ALA A 388 0.61 23.62 24.11
C ALA A 388 -0.91 23.58 23.92
N LEU A 389 -1.40 22.66 23.11
CA LEU A 389 -2.83 22.44 22.88
C LEU A 389 -3.41 21.50 23.94
N THR A 390 -4.66 21.72 24.32
CA THR A 390 -5.43 20.81 25.16
C THR A 390 -5.91 19.59 24.35
N ASP A 391 -6.21 18.48 25.04
CA ASP A 391 -6.75 17.27 24.39
C ASP A 391 -8.05 17.52 23.60
N GLN A 392 -8.87 18.47 24.07
CA GLN A 392 -10.13 18.82 23.41
C GLN A 392 -9.89 19.59 22.11
N GLU A 393 -8.93 20.51 22.09
CA GLU A 393 -8.52 21.24 20.89
C GLU A 393 -7.87 20.29 19.87
N VAL A 394 -7.08 19.31 20.33
CA VAL A 394 -6.51 18.28 19.44
C VAL A 394 -7.62 17.42 18.81
N ARG A 395 -8.65 17.06 19.58
CA ARG A 395 -9.80 16.28 19.06
C ARG A 395 -10.62 17.07 18.05
N SER A 396 -10.93 18.34 18.33
CA SER A 396 -11.70 19.18 17.41
C SER A 396 -10.93 19.45 16.12
N ALA A 397 -9.63 19.76 16.22
CA ALA A 397 -8.76 19.94 15.06
C ALA A 397 -8.73 18.70 14.16
N ARG A 398 -8.60 17.49 14.74
CA ARG A 398 -8.64 16.23 13.96
C ARG A 398 -9.95 16.03 13.21
N ILE A 399 -11.09 16.32 13.83
CA ILE A 399 -12.40 16.20 13.18
C ILE A 399 -12.52 17.20 12.02
N GLU A 400 -12.04 18.42 12.24
CA GLU A 400 -12.05 19.46 11.21
C GLU A 400 -11.15 19.12 10.02
N GLU A 401 -9.95 18.61 10.28
CA GLU A 401 -9.03 18.10 9.25
C GLU A 401 -9.69 16.99 8.42
N LEU A 402 -10.40 16.06 9.07
CA LEU A 402 -11.14 15.02 8.35
C LEU A 402 -12.25 15.62 7.49
N LYS A 403 -13.00 16.60 8.02
CA LYS A 403 -14.05 17.29 7.25
C LYS A 403 -13.47 17.97 6.00
N MET A 404 -12.32 18.64 6.10
CA MET A 404 -11.65 19.28 4.96
C MET A 404 -11.32 18.31 3.82
N LEU A 405 -11.13 17.03 4.11
CA LEU A 405 -10.84 16.02 3.07
C LEU A 405 -12.11 15.59 2.32
N PHE A 406 -13.30 15.77 2.89
CA PHE A 406 -14.60 15.39 2.33
C PHE A 406 -15.50 16.57 1.93
N THR A 407 -14.97 17.80 1.98
CA THR A 407 -15.53 18.99 1.32
C THR A 407 -14.94 19.08 -0.07
#